data_AF-A0AAD9EQ71-F1
#
_entry.id   AF-A0AAD9EQ71-F1
#
_cell.length_a   1.000
_cell.length_b   1.000
_cell.length_c   1.000
_cell.angle_alpha   90.00
_cell.angle_beta   90.00
_cell.angle_gamma   90.00
#
_symmetry.space_group_name_H-M   'P 1'
#
loop_
_entity.id
_entity.type
_entity.pdbx_description
1 polymer ?
#
loop_
_entity_poly.entity_id
_entity_poly.type
_entity_poly.pdbx_seq_one_letter_code
_entity_poly.pdbx_strand_id
1 'polypeptide(L)'
;MSSGIGAQDDIKTLPSPGTSSSKGNRVRCFDEWTNLESSLVQGHPLRAIISYIIHEALNQFEKWKEARTCLQESTGQNESQGEDRNSEITASDRNREAFEFACPYYKKDPSKYSDCLKRSCLRTIGDVRDHVWQHHRIPFYCPICKRDFSTASGRDQHIVKRVCVIEDFFPFEGVSDDQRRRLFKRRRGVGARQQWYHIWKILLPKVQPPKSSMLRSDKGQDIAAFREFWSFHGEALVAKSVQTANLEAWDRRSEERDLASLFCEVMNSAIDQIFERLKLG
;
A
#
# COMPACT_ATOMS: atom_id res chain seq x y z
N MET A 1 -56.15 9.63 44.93
CA MET A 1 -56.79 8.77 43.91
C MET A 1 -56.02 8.97 42.63
N SER A 2 -55.50 7.85 42.12
CA SER A 2 -54.49 7.76 41.08
C SER A 2 -55.07 8.06 39.70
N SER A 3 -54.33 8.79 38.87
CA SER A 3 -54.54 8.83 37.42
C SER A 3 -53.20 8.55 36.75
N GLY A 4 -53.10 7.34 36.21
CA GLY A 4 -51.91 6.82 35.54
C GLY A 4 -51.71 7.43 34.17
N ILE A 5 -50.44 7.63 33.82
CA ILE A 5 -49.98 7.91 32.47
C ILE A 5 -49.44 6.58 31.95
N GLY A 6 -50.11 6.01 30.95
CA GLY A 6 -49.65 4.81 30.25
C GLY A 6 -48.49 5.16 29.33
N ALA A 7 -47.32 4.58 29.60
CA ALA A 7 -46.21 4.53 28.67
C ALA A 7 -46.45 3.41 27.64
N GLN A 8 -46.41 3.73 26.35
CA GLN A 8 -46.27 2.74 25.28
C GLN A 8 -44.78 2.61 24.97
N ASP A 9 -44.24 1.42 25.20
CA ASP A 9 -42.87 1.04 24.87
C ASP A 9 -42.77 0.66 23.38
N ASP A 10 -42.06 1.47 22.60
CA ASP A 10 -41.65 1.15 21.23
C ASP A 10 -40.47 0.15 21.26
N ILE A 11 -40.79 -1.15 21.23
CA ILE A 11 -39.82 -2.22 20.94
C ILE A 11 -39.47 -2.15 19.45
N LYS A 12 -38.32 -1.55 19.12
CA LYS A 12 -37.72 -1.65 17.79
C LYS A 12 -37.10 -3.03 17.61
N THR A 13 -37.80 -3.88 16.87
CA THR A 13 -37.35 -5.19 16.37
C THR A 13 -36.11 -5.03 15.48
N LEU A 14 -35.02 -5.71 15.84
CA LEU A 14 -33.79 -5.85 15.03
C LEU A 14 -34.08 -6.67 13.76
N PRO A 15 -33.60 -6.27 12.57
CA PRO A 15 -33.72 -7.10 11.37
C PRO A 15 -32.64 -8.20 11.35
N SER A 16 -33.09 -9.43 11.08
CA SER A 16 -32.26 -10.63 10.90
C SER A 16 -31.32 -10.53 9.68
N PRO A 17 -30.16 -11.22 9.68
CA PRO A 17 -29.19 -11.11 8.60
C PRO A 17 -29.65 -11.93 7.38
N GLY A 18 -30.05 -11.21 6.33
CA GLY A 18 -30.34 -11.77 5.02
C GLY A 18 -29.07 -12.29 4.35
N THR A 19 -29.12 -13.55 3.95
CA THR A 19 -28.17 -14.21 3.06
C THR A 19 -28.14 -13.52 1.70
N SER A 20 -27.01 -12.88 1.34
CA SER A 20 -26.77 -12.43 -0.03
C SER A 20 -25.48 -13.03 -0.55
N SER A 21 -25.66 -14.06 -1.37
CA SER A 21 -24.68 -14.59 -2.31
C SER A 21 -24.20 -13.46 -3.22
N SER A 22 -22.98 -12.98 -3.00
CA SER A 22 -22.24 -12.16 -3.96
C SER A 22 -20.83 -12.71 -4.00
N LYS A 23 -20.49 -13.31 -5.15
CA LYS A 23 -19.13 -13.74 -5.52
C LYS A 23 -18.20 -12.53 -5.39
N GLY A 24 -17.54 -12.44 -4.24
CA GLY A 24 -16.66 -11.35 -3.86
C GLY A 24 -15.39 -11.39 -4.68
N ASN A 25 -15.12 -10.27 -5.35
CA ASN A 25 -13.83 -9.91 -5.91
C ASN A 25 -12.82 -9.84 -4.74
N ARG A 26 -12.14 -10.97 -4.48
CA ARG A 26 -11.37 -11.21 -3.25
C ARG A 26 -9.93 -10.72 -3.38
N VAL A 27 -9.72 -9.53 -3.91
CA VAL A 27 -8.46 -8.81 -3.69
C VAL A 27 -8.70 -7.90 -2.49
N ARG A 28 -8.56 -8.50 -1.30
CA ARG A 28 -8.50 -7.73 -0.04
C ARG A 28 -7.29 -6.80 -0.11
N CYS A 29 -7.47 -5.61 0.44
CA CYS A 29 -6.51 -4.52 0.40
C CYS A 29 -5.13 -5.00 0.89
N PHE A 30 -4.09 -4.78 0.09
CA PHE A 30 -2.69 -5.07 0.42
C PHE A 30 -2.27 -4.44 1.76
N ASP A 31 -2.89 -3.31 2.14
CA ASP A 31 -2.57 -2.54 3.35
C ASP A 31 -3.20 -3.10 4.64
N GLU A 32 -4.21 -3.98 4.56
CA GLU A 32 -4.81 -4.57 5.76
C GLU A 32 -3.96 -5.68 6.38
N TRP A 33 -3.10 -6.36 5.62
CA TRP A 33 -2.34 -7.53 6.12
C TRP A 33 -0.89 -7.19 6.49
N THR A 34 -0.33 -6.12 5.92
CA THR A 34 1.06 -5.69 6.17
C THR A 34 1.25 -4.96 7.50
N ASN A 35 0.15 -4.56 8.17
CA ASN A 35 0.18 -3.83 9.44
C ASN A 35 -0.18 -4.68 10.68
N LEU A 36 -0.53 -5.96 10.53
CA LEU A 36 -0.72 -6.84 11.69
C LEU A 36 0.63 -7.37 12.18
N GLU A 37 0.80 -7.41 13.51
CA GLU A 37 1.91 -8.15 14.12
C GLU A 37 1.88 -9.61 13.63
N SER A 38 3.03 -10.08 13.16
CA SER A 38 3.19 -11.45 12.67
C SER A 38 2.76 -12.42 13.77
N SER A 39 1.87 -13.35 13.42
CA SER A 39 1.48 -14.46 14.32
C SER A 39 2.59 -15.51 14.49
N LEU A 40 3.65 -15.44 13.67
CA LEU A 40 4.79 -16.35 13.71
C LEU A 40 5.76 -15.97 14.83
N VAL A 41 5.36 -16.26 16.07
CA VAL A 41 6.20 -16.09 17.27
C VAL A 41 7.49 -16.92 17.19
N GLN A 42 8.47 -16.59 18.03
CA GLN A 42 9.73 -17.34 18.12
C GLN A 42 9.46 -18.83 18.39
N GLY A 43 10.11 -19.70 17.61
CA GLY A 43 9.91 -21.15 17.70
C GLY A 43 8.74 -21.71 16.89
N HIS A 44 7.94 -20.87 16.23
CA HIS A 44 6.87 -21.34 15.35
C HIS A 44 7.45 -22.16 14.18
N PRO A 45 6.93 -23.36 13.86
CA PRO A 45 7.52 -24.26 12.87
C PRO A 45 7.66 -23.63 11.47
N LEU A 46 6.70 -22.80 11.06
CA LEU A 46 6.78 -22.06 9.80
C LEU A 46 7.99 -21.15 9.67
N ARG A 47 8.56 -20.65 10.77
CA ARG A 47 9.76 -19.80 10.70
C ARG A 47 10.96 -20.55 10.12
N ALA A 48 11.02 -21.87 10.31
CA ALA A 48 12.12 -22.69 9.82
C ALA A 48 12.18 -22.74 8.28
N ILE A 49 11.07 -22.49 7.58
CA ILE A 49 11.00 -22.56 6.12
C ILE A 49 11.03 -21.19 5.43
N ILE A 50 10.95 -20.08 6.16
CA ILE A 50 10.92 -18.72 5.59
C ILE A 50 12.08 -18.47 4.62
N SER A 51 13.32 -18.72 5.07
CA SER A 51 14.52 -18.47 4.26
C SER A 51 14.55 -19.30 2.98
N TYR A 52 14.06 -20.55 3.04
CA TYR A 52 13.94 -21.41 1.88
C TYR A 52 12.92 -20.87 0.88
N ILE A 53 11.73 -20.48 1.35
CA ILE A 53 10.67 -19.91 0.51
C ILE A 53 11.15 -18.61 -0.15
N ILE A 54 11.85 -17.73 0.58
CA ILE A 54 12.41 -16.49 0.02
C ILE A 54 13.39 -16.81 -1.12
N HIS A 55 14.33 -17.73 -0.90
CA HIS A 55 15.30 -18.10 -1.93
C HIS A 55 14.63 -18.67 -3.19
N GLU A 56 13.67 -19.57 -3.00
CA GLU A 56 12.93 -20.17 -4.12
C GLU A 56 12.07 -19.14 -4.86
N ALA A 57 11.43 -18.23 -4.13
CA ALA A 57 10.66 -17.13 -4.71
C ALA A 57 11.52 -16.21 -5.59
N LEU A 58 12.70 -15.82 -5.12
CA LEU A 58 13.63 -15.00 -5.87
C LEU A 58 14.17 -15.73 -7.11
N ASN A 59 14.51 -17.01 -7.00
CA ASN A 59 14.95 -17.83 -8.13
C ASN A 59 13.87 -17.97 -9.21
N GLN A 60 12.63 -18.26 -8.81
CA GLN A 60 11.51 -18.33 -9.75
C GLN A 60 11.17 -16.97 -10.36
N PHE A 61 11.32 -15.88 -9.60
CA PHE A 61 11.13 -14.53 -10.11
C PHE A 61 12.14 -14.17 -11.22
N GLU A 62 13.42 -14.51 -11.08
CA GLU A 62 14.41 -14.27 -12.13
C GLU A 62 14.05 -15.01 -13.43
N LYS A 63 13.71 -16.31 -13.33
CA LYS A 63 13.24 -17.10 -14.49
C LYS A 63 11.97 -16.51 -15.11
N TRP A 64 11.05 -16.03 -14.28
CA TRP A 64 9.82 -15.37 -14.73
C TRP A 64 10.11 -14.05 -15.47
N LYS A 65 11.11 -13.28 -15.02
CA LYS A 65 11.55 -12.06 -15.73
C LYS A 65 12.13 -12.40 -17.10
N GLU A 66 13.06 -13.36 -17.18
CA GLU A 66 13.68 -13.79 -18.44
C GLU A 66 12.65 -14.22 -19.48
N ALA A 67 11.68 -15.04 -19.07
CA ALA A 67 10.61 -15.50 -19.96
C ALA A 67 9.76 -14.35 -20.53
N ARG A 68 9.54 -13.28 -19.75
CA ARG A 68 8.78 -12.09 -20.20
C ARG A 68 9.57 -11.24 -21.18
N THR A 69 10.88 -11.08 -20.97
CA THR A 69 11.76 -10.35 -21.87
C THR A 69 11.79 -11.01 -23.25
N CYS A 70 11.94 -12.34 -23.32
CA CYS A 70 11.94 -13.08 -24.59
C CYS A 70 10.61 -12.96 -25.35
N LEU A 71 9.48 -12.87 -24.64
CA LEU A 71 8.16 -12.67 -25.27
C LEU A 71 8.04 -11.27 -25.89
N GLN A 72 8.54 -10.22 -25.21
CA GLN A 72 8.52 -8.85 -25.75
C GLN A 72 9.38 -8.69 -27.01
N GLU A 73 10.57 -9.33 -27.05
CA GLU A 73 11.47 -9.31 -28.22
C GLU A 73 10.87 -10.00 -29.46
N SER A 74 10.03 -11.01 -29.26
CA SER A 74 9.34 -11.71 -30.36
C SER A 74 8.20 -10.91 -31.00
N THR A 75 7.74 -9.83 -30.34
CA THR A 75 6.58 -9.02 -30.75
C THR A 75 6.92 -7.60 -31.24
N GLY A 76 8.20 -7.20 -31.33
CA GLY A 76 8.58 -5.79 -31.56
C GLY A 76 9.32 -5.49 -32.87
N GLN A 77 8.59 -5.16 -33.95
CA GLN A 77 9.05 -4.22 -34.98
C GLN A 77 7.93 -3.22 -35.31
N ASN A 78 7.82 -2.16 -34.50
CA ASN A 78 7.64 -0.75 -34.93
C ASN A 78 7.16 0.10 -33.75
N GLU A 79 8.09 0.75 -33.05
CA GLU A 79 7.78 1.95 -32.29
C GLU A 79 8.76 3.05 -32.72
N SER A 80 8.34 3.80 -33.75
CA SER A 80 8.88 5.12 -34.03
C SER A 80 8.32 6.13 -33.04
N GLN A 81 9.19 7.03 -32.62
CA GLN A 81 8.92 8.18 -31.75
C GLN A 81 7.65 8.94 -32.19
N GLY A 82 6.74 9.17 -31.23
CA GLY A 82 5.57 10.02 -31.42
C GLY A 82 5.00 10.46 -30.08
N GLU A 83 5.26 11.72 -29.72
CA GLU A 83 4.58 12.42 -28.64
C GLU A 83 3.10 12.63 -28.97
N ASP A 84 2.29 12.61 -27.91
CA ASP A 84 0.95 13.20 -27.80
C ASP A 84 -0.20 12.55 -28.61
N ARG A 85 -1.10 11.85 -27.89
CA ARG A 85 -2.56 11.94 -28.07
C ARG A 85 -3.32 11.15 -27.00
N ASN A 86 -4.29 11.83 -26.42
CA ASN A 86 -5.39 11.32 -25.60
C ASN A 86 -6.10 10.14 -26.29
N SER A 87 -5.79 8.90 -25.89
CA SER A 87 -6.53 7.70 -26.29
C SER A 87 -7.13 6.99 -25.08
N GLU A 88 -8.45 6.82 -25.13
CA GLU A 88 -9.18 5.93 -24.24
C GLU A 88 -8.62 4.51 -24.38
N ILE A 89 -8.19 3.94 -23.26
CA ILE A 89 -7.65 2.59 -23.16
C ILE A 89 -8.78 1.62 -23.56
N THR A 90 -8.65 0.97 -24.72
CA THR A 90 -9.57 -0.07 -25.16
C THR A 90 -9.29 -1.38 -24.44
N ALA A 91 -10.32 -2.23 -24.33
CA ALA A 91 -10.30 -3.48 -23.58
C ALA A 91 -9.34 -4.57 -24.10
N SER A 92 -8.56 -4.29 -25.15
CA SER A 92 -7.54 -5.18 -25.73
C SER A 92 -6.14 -4.99 -25.11
N ASP A 93 -5.93 -3.97 -24.28
CA ASP A 93 -4.69 -3.75 -23.50
C ASP A 93 -4.58 -4.68 -22.26
N ARG A 94 -5.13 -5.89 -22.34
CA ARG A 94 -5.04 -6.91 -21.28
C ARG A 94 -3.66 -7.55 -21.17
N ASN A 95 -2.62 -6.93 -21.73
CA ASN A 95 -1.26 -7.17 -21.27
C ASN A 95 -1.12 -6.48 -19.90
N ARG A 96 -1.58 -7.18 -18.85
CA ARG A 96 -1.46 -6.78 -17.44
C ARG A 96 0.03 -6.78 -17.09
N GLU A 97 0.74 -5.76 -17.52
CA GLU A 97 2.04 -5.41 -16.97
C GLU A 97 1.78 -4.52 -15.75
N ALA A 98 2.41 -4.79 -14.61
CA ALA A 98 2.18 -4.08 -13.36
C ALA A 98 2.34 -2.55 -13.46
N PHE A 99 1.23 -1.83 -13.66
CA PHE A 99 1.19 -0.37 -13.60
C PHE A 99 0.93 0.10 -12.17
N GLU A 100 1.98 0.15 -11.35
CA GLU A 100 1.94 0.78 -10.02
C GLU A 100 2.31 2.26 -10.12
N PHE A 101 1.47 3.12 -9.54
CA PHE A 101 1.80 4.52 -9.27
C PHE A 101 2.90 4.60 -8.22
N ALA A 102 3.75 5.61 -8.34
CA ALA A 102 4.76 5.89 -7.34
C ALA A 102 4.21 6.78 -6.22
N CYS A 103 4.73 6.62 -5.00
CA CYS A 103 4.51 7.63 -3.96
C CYS A 103 5.18 8.96 -4.36
N PRO A 104 4.49 10.12 -4.28
CA PRO A 104 5.09 11.42 -4.56
C PRO A 104 6.31 11.76 -3.69
N TYR A 105 6.30 11.36 -2.42
CA TYR A 105 7.43 11.58 -1.51
C TYR A 105 8.62 10.68 -1.88
N TYR A 106 8.38 9.41 -2.22
CA TYR A 106 9.42 8.54 -2.78
C TYR A 106 10.04 9.09 -4.06
N LYS A 107 9.22 9.57 -5.00
CA LYS A 107 9.73 10.20 -6.23
C LYS A 107 10.54 11.47 -5.97
N LYS A 108 10.25 12.21 -4.90
CA LYS A 108 11.00 13.41 -4.50
C LYS A 108 12.34 13.04 -3.85
N ASP A 109 12.33 12.07 -2.94
CA ASP A 109 13.51 11.64 -2.18
C ASP A 109 13.45 10.11 -1.96
N PRO A 110 14.00 9.33 -2.92
CA PRO A 110 13.96 7.88 -2.85
C PRO A 110 14.68 7.29 -1.63
N SER A 111 15.71 7.97 -1.13
CA SER A 111 16.50 7.53 0.02
C SER A 111 15.69 7.67 1.31
N LYS A 112 15.08 8.83 1.53
CA LYS A 112 14.28 9.12 2.72
C LYS A 112 12.99 8.30 2.78
N TYR A 113 12.35 8.06 1.64
CA TYR A 113 11.03 7.42 1.58
C TYR A 113 11.04 6.04 0.91
N SER A 114 12.16 5.32 1.06
CA SER A 114 12.32 3.96 0.52
C SER A 114 11.26 2.97 1.01
N ASP A 115 10.74 3.13 2.22
CA ASP A 115 9.66 2.28 2.74
C ASP A 115 8.36 2.42 1.94
N CYS A 116 8.09 3.58 1.34
CA CYS A 116 6.91 3.74 0.46
C CYS A 116 7.04 2.88 -0.79
N LEU A 117 8.26 2.74 -1.31
CA LEU A 117 8.52 1.82 -2.41
C LEU A 117 8.39 0.37 -1.95
N LYS A 118 8.91 0.00 -0.77
CA LYS A 118 8.96 -1.40 -0.32
C LYS A 118 7.63 -1.92 0.21
N ARG A 119 6.86 -1.10 0.92
CA ARG A 119 5.72 -1.52 1.74
C ARG A 119 4.36 -1.10 1.21
N SER A 120 4.29 -0.37 0.11
CA SER A 120 3.01 0.11 -0.45
C SER A 120 2.87 -0.25 -1.92
N CYS A 121 1.70 -0.79 -2.28
CA CYS A 121 1.33 -1.14 -3.65
C CYS A 121 0.20 -0.20 -4.11
N LEU A 122 0.52 0.79 -4.95
CA LEU A 122 -0.41 1.85 -5.32
C LEU A 122 -0.94 1.62 -6.74
N ARG A 123 -2.07 0.92 -6.89
CA ARG A 123 -2.64 0.57 -8.20
C ARG A 123 -3.66 1.60 -8.69
N THR A 124 -4.27 2.34 -7.77
CA THR A 124 -5.26 3.37 -8.06
C THR A 124 -4.89 4.72 -7.47
N ILE A 125 -5.55 5.78 -7.95
CA ILE A 125 -5.43 7.12 -7.35
C ILE A 125 -6.06 7.19 -5.96
N GLY A 126 -7.00 6.29 -5.64
CA GLY A 126 -7.48 6.11 -4.27
C GLY A 126 -6.33 5.69 -3.36
N ASP A 127 -5.64 4.61 -3.74
CA ASP A 127 -4.49 4.07 -3.01
C ASP A 127 -3.42 5.14 -2.79
N VAL A 128 -3.09 5.95 -3.82
CA VAL A 128 -2.12 7.05 -3.68
C VAL A 128 -2.57 8.07 -2.63
N ARG A 129 -3.85 8.45 -2.61
CA ARG A 129 -4.37 9.44 -1.63
C ARG A 129 -4.36 8.86 -0.22
N ASP A 130 -4.80 7.63 -0.08
CA ASP A 130 -4.90 6.95 1.22
C ASP A 130 -3.50 6.71 1.79
N HIS A 131 -2.57 6.18 0.99
CA HIS A 131 -1.16 6.02 1.35
C HIS A 131 -0.54 7.34 1.79
N VAL A 132 -0.68 8.40 0.99
CA VAL A 132 -0.12 9.71 1.32
C VAL A 132 -0.67 10.24 2.63
N TRP A 133 -1.96 10.04 2.90
CA TRP A 133 -2.55 10.44 4.16
C TRP A 133 -2.10 9.59 5.35
N GLN A 134 -1.92 8.29 5.17
CA GLN A 134 -1.54 7.39 6.26
C GLN A 134 -0.06 7.50 6.62
N HIS A 135 0.83 7.64 5.63
CA HIS A 135 2.27 7.56 5.85
C HIS A 135 3.00 8.90 5.82
N HIS A 136 2.38 9.96 5.29
CA HIS A 136 3.02 11.28 5.20
C HIS A 136 2.24 12.36 5.91
N ARG A 137 1.30 12.03 6.79
CA ARG A 137 0.56 13.03 7.57
C ARG A 137 1.47 13.75 8.56
N ILE A 138 1.35 15.08 8.61
CA ILE A 138 1.96 15.89 9.67
C ILE A 138 1.32 15.50 11.02
N PRO A 139 2.09 15.29 12.10
CA PRO A 139 1.54 14.91 13.39
C PRO A 139 0.59 15.98 13.94
N PHE A 140 -0.17 15.66 14.98
CA PHE A 140 -0.87 16.71 15.70
C PHE A 140 0.19 17.59 16.36
N TYR A 141 0.23 18.89 16.07
CA TYR A 141 1.27 19.77 16.63
C TYR A 141 0.68 21.05 17.23
N CYS A 142 1.38 21.61 18.21
CA CYS A 142 1.04 22.91 18.78
C CYS A 142 1.46 24.02 17.80
N PRO A 143 0.57 24.94 17.40
CA PRO A 143 0.92 26.02 16.47
C PRO A 143 1.88 27.05 17.09
N ILE A 144 2.04 27.07 18.42
CA ILE A 144 2.91 28.01 19.15
C ILE A 144 4.34 27.47 19.24
N CYS A 145 4.53 26.33 19.91
CA CYS A 145 5.87 25.78 20.17
C CYS A 145 6.31 24.66 19.21
N LYS A 146 5.45 24.28 18.25
CA LYS A 146 5.68 23.21 17.27
C LYS A 146 5.98 21.83 17.86
N ARG A 147 5.69 21.59 19.13
CA ARG A 147 5.70 20.25 19.73
C ARG A 147 4.64 19.37 19.07
N ASP A 148 4.98 18.11 18.80
CA ASP A 148 4.08 17.09 18.29
C ASP A 148 3.37 16.30 19.40
N PHE A 149 2.29 15.63 19.02
CA PHE A 149 1.39 14.89 19.88
C PHE A 149 0.85 13.68 19.13
N SER A 150 0.68 12.57 19.84
CA SER A 150 0.05 11.35 19.31
C SER A 150 -1.46 11.53 19.06
N THR A 151 -2.10 12.44 19.79
CA THR A 151 -3.55 12.68 19.72
C THR A 151 -3.89 14.16 19.61
N ALA A 152 -5.02 14.47 18.97
CA ALA A 152 -5.58 15.82 18.92
C ALA A 152 -5.86 16.34 20.34
N SER A 153 -6.42 15.50 21.22
CA SER A 153 -6.72 15.86 22.60
C SER A 153 -5.47 16.23 23.40
N GLY A 154 -4.35 15.53 23.21
CA GLY A 154 -3.08 15.86 23.86
C GLY A 154 -2.56 17.25 23.44
N ARG A 155 -2.65 17.56 22.13
CA ARG A 155 -2.35 18.90 21.61
C ARG A 155 -3.26 19.96 22.24
N ASP A 156 -4.57 19.71 22.27
CA ASP A 156 -5.55 20.70 22.71
C ASP A 156 -5.39 21.01 24.20
N GLN A 157 -5.16 19.99 25.04
CA GLN A 157 -4.82 20.18 26.46
C GLN A 157 -3.56 21.01 26.65
N HIS A 158 -2.52 20.76 25.83
CA HIS A 158 -1.29 21.55 25.86
C HIS A 158 -1.54 23.02 25.50
N ILE A 159 -2.32 23.29 24.44
CA ILE A 159 -2.67 24.65 24.01
C ILE A 159 -3.44 25.38 25.11
N VAL A 160 -4.41 24.72 25.75
CA VAL A 160 -5.22 25.31 26.84
C VAL A 160 -4.37 25.68 28.06
N LYS A 161 -3.36 24.86 28.40
CA LYS A 161 -2.44 25.15 29.51
C LYS A 161 -1.60 26.42 29.29
N ARG A 162 -1.35 26.82 28.04
CA ARG A 162 -0.57 28.02 27.68
C ARG A 162 0.81 28.09 28.34
N VAL A 163 1.47 26.94 28.53
CA VAL A 163 2.76 26.81 29.22
C VAL A 163 3.97 26.74 28.27
N CYS A 164 3.77 27.02 26.97
CA CYS A 164 4.82 26.85 25.96
C CYS A 164 5.25 28.18 25.34
N VAL A 165 6.49 28.21 24.84
CA VAL A 165 7.11 29.37 24.21
C VAL A 165 6.96 29.28 22.69
N ILE A 166 6.88 30.43 22.04
CA ILE A 166 6.81 30.53 20.57
C ILE A 166 8.11 29.95 19.96
N GLU A 167 7.93 29.14 18.93
CA GLU A 167 9.01 28.62 18.08
C GLU A 167 8.69 28.96 16.62
N ASP A 168 9.64 29.56 15.92
CA ASP A 168 9.46 30.00 14.53
C ASP A 168 9.80 28.88 13.54
N PHE A 169 10.70 27.97 13.91
CA PHE A 169 11.08 26.86 13.06
C PHE A 169 9.95 25.82 12.96
N PHE A 170 9.49 25.51 11.75
CA PHE A 170 8.51 24.46 11.51
C PHE A 170 9.21 23.16 11.07
N PRO A 171 9.36 22.16 11.96
CA PRO A 171 10.20 20.98 11.70
C PRO A 171 9.50 19.91 10.86
N PHE A 172 8.19 20.01 10.64
CA PHE A 172 7.42 18.93 10.05
C PHE A 172 7.41 18.98 8.53
N GLU A 173 7.68 17.83 7.91
CA GLU A 173 7.43 17.59 6.50
C GLU A 173 6.25 16.62 6.38
N GLY A 174 5.33 16.89 5.46
CA GLY A 174 4.20 16.00 5.22
C GLY A 174 2.96 16.69 4.68
N VAL A 175 1.83 16.04 4.87
CA VAL A 175 0.50 16.40 4.42
C VAL A 175 -0.24 17.08 5.57
N SER A 176 -0.60 18.34 5.38
CA SER A 176 -1.50 19.05 6.28
C SER A 176 -2.97 18.64 6.07
N ASP A 177 -3.83 18.92 7.06
CA ASP A 177 -5.28 18.71 6.92
C ASP A 177 -5.88 19.52 5.75
N ASP A 178 -5.31 20.68 5.41
CA ASP A 178 -5.74 21.45 4.25
C ASP A 178 -5.39 20.76 2.93
N GLN A 179 -4.15 20.29 2.81
CA GLN A 179 -3.74 19.49 1.65
C GLN A 179 -4.61 18.23 1.54
N ARG A 180 -4.91 17.55 2.65
CA ARG A 180 -5.84 16.40 2.67
C ARG A 180 -7.19 16.77 2.06
N ARG A 181 -7.85 17.85 2.52
CA ARG A 181 -9.14 18.29 1.96
C ARG A 181 -9.06 18.49 0.44
N ARG A 182 -7.95 19.05 -0.05
CA ARG A 182 -7.71 19.29 -1.48
C ARG A 182 -7.47 17.99 -2.27
N LEU A 183 -6.76 17.02 -1.69
CA LEU A 183 -6.47 15.72 -2.30
C LEU A 183 -7.76 14.92 -2.54
N PHE A 184 -8.67 14.91 -1.58
CA PHE A 184 -9.91 14.11 -1.63
C PHE A 184 -11.06 14.81 -2.38
N LYS A 185 -10.87 16.05 -2.83
CA LYS A 185 -11.85 16.73 -3.70
C LYS A 185 -11.94 15.99 -5.04
N ARG A 186 -13.10 15.41 -5.34
CA ARG A 186 -13.36 14.67 -6.58
C ARG A 186 -13.13 15.57 -7.80
N ARG A 187 -12.36 15.05 -8.76
CA ARG A 187 -12.17 15.64 -10.09
C ARG A 187 -12.71 14.67 -11.12
N ARG A 188 -13.70 15.10 -11.90
CA ARG A 188 -14.32 14.32 -12.97
C ARG A 188 -13.61 14.63 -14.29
N GLY A 189 -13.60 13.68 -15.22
CA GLY A 189 -13.06 13.87 -16.57
C GLY A 189 -11.54 13.98 -16.66
N VAL A 190 -10.79 13.52 -15.65
CA VAL A 190 -9.32 13.55 -15.64
C VAL A 190 -8.78 12.13 -15.50
N GLY A 191 -7.92 11.70 -16.43
CA GLY A 191 -7.28 10.38 -16.40
C GLY A 191 -6.39 10.18 -15.17
N ALA A 192 -6.17 8.93 -14.78
CA ALA A 192 -5.47 8.58 -13.53
C ALA A 192 -4.05 9.20 -13.44
N ARG A 193 -3.24 9.10 -14.51
CA ARG A 193 -1.91 9.74 -14.57
C ARG A 193 -1.96 11.25 -14.32
N GLN A 194 -2.91 11.94 -14.94
CA GLN A 194 -3.07 13.37 -14.75
C GLN A 194 -3.55 13.72 -13.33
N GLN A 195 -4.41 12.89 -12.74
CA GLN A 195 -4.78 13.02 -11.33
C GLN A 195 -3.56 12.87 -10.39
N TRP A 196 -2.63 11.96 -10.70
CA TRP A 196 -1.38 11.82 -9.94
C TRP A 196 -0.54 13.11 -9.98
N TYR A 197 -0.39 13.74 -11.15
CA TYR A 197 0.32 15.03 -11.25
C TYR A 197 -0.41 16.16 -10.51
N HIS A 198 -1.74 16.12 -10.42
CA HIS A 198 -2.47 17.04 -9.55
C HIS A 198 -2.20 16.80 -8.07
N ILE A 199 -2.10 15.55 -7.64
CA ILE A 199 -1.66 15.19 -6.28
C ILE A 199 -0.28 15.76 -6.02
N TRP A 200 0.68 15.55 -6.94
CA TRP A 200 2.03 16.13 -6.84
C TRP A 200 1.98 17.64 -6.60
N LYS A 201 1.24 18.39 -7.42
CA LYS A 201 1.13 19.86 -7.29
C LYS A 201 0.53 20.32 -5.96
N ILE A 202 -0.35 19.52 -5.34
CA ILE A 202 -0.92 19.83 -4.02
C ILE A 202 0.11 19.59 -2.91
N LEU A 203 0.85 18.48 -3.01
CA LEU A 203 1.80 18.06 -1.98
C LEU A 203 3.11 18.85 -2.02
N LEU A 204 3.64 19.04 -3.22
CA LEU A 204 4.98 19.55 -3.51
C LEU A 204 4.92 20.75 -4.47
N PRO A 205 4.20 21.83 -4.14
CA PRO A 205 3.91 22.93 -5.07
C PRO A 205 5.16 23.66 -5.58
N LYS A 206 6.27 23.60 -4.84
CA LYS A 206 7.55 24.25 -5.18
C LYS A 206 8.54 23.31 -5.88
N VAL A 207 8.17 22.06 -6.12
CA VAL A 207 9.05 21.05 -6.73
C VAL A 207 8.50 20.65 -8.09
N GLN A 208 9.36 20.65 -9.10
CA GLN A 208 8.96 20.21 -10.45
C GLN A 208 8.55 18.73 -10.43
N PRO A 209 7.45 18.37 -11.12
CA PRO A 209 7.01 16.98 -11.18
C PRO A 209 8.02 16.11 -11.93
N PRO A 210 8.15 14.82 -11.57
CA PRO A 210 8.99 13.89 -12.30
C PRO A 210 8.41 13.61 -13.68
N LYS A 211 9.24 13.07 -14.58
CA LYS A 211 8.83 12.69 -15.94
C LYS A 211 7.69 11.66 -15.95
N SER A 212 7.60 10.82 -14.92
CA SER A 212 6.63 9.72 -14.85
C SER A 212 6.00 9.60 -13.46
N SER A 213 4.71 9.31 -13.46
CA SER A 213 3.89 9.02 -12.26
C SER A 213 4.00 7.57 -11.78
N MET A 214 4.67 6.70 -12.54
CA MET A 214 4.72 5.25 -12.32
C MET A 214 6.08 4.78 -11.82
N LEU A 215 6.11 3.61 -11.15
CA LEU A 215 7.34 2.93 -10.73
C LEU A 215 8.09 2.26 -11.90
N ARG A 216 7.40 1.83 -12.96
CA ARG A 216 8.05 1.14 -14.10
C ARG A 216 9.13 1.95 -14.82
N SER A 217 9.18 3.26 -14.63
CA SER A 217 10.22 4.11 -15.22
C SER A 217 11.33 4.49 -14.23
N ASP A 218 11.38 3.84 -13.06
CA ASP A 218 12.37 4.09 -12.02
C ASP A 218 12.97 2.79 -11.46
N LYS A 219 13.90 2.91 -10.51
CA LYS A 219 14.54 1.76 -9.84
C LYS A 219 13.53 0.82 -9.15
N GLY A 220 12.27 1.22 -8.98
CA GLY A 220 11.18 0.44 -8.40
C GLY A 220 10.48 -0.53 -9.34
N GLN A 221 10.87 -0.60 -10.62
CA GLN A 221 10.29 -1.54 -11.59
C GLN A 221 10.38 -3.00 -11.10
N ASP A 222 11.53 -3.44 -10.62
CA ASP A 222 11.74 -4.82 -10.15
C ASP A 222 10.88 -5.16 -8.92
N ILE A 223 10.61 -4.18 -8.05
CA ILE A 223 9.74 -4.36 -6.89
C ILE A 223 8.28 -4.50 -7.33
N ALA A 224 7.82 -3.65 -8.25
CA ALA A 224 6.47 -3.76 -8.82
C ALA A 224 6.28 -5.10 -9.57
N ALA A 225 7.30 -5.52 -10.33
CA ALA A 225 7.32 -6.80 -11.03
C ALA A 225 7.30 -7.99 -10.05
N PHE A 226 8.07 -7.93 -8.96
CA PHE A 226 8.06 -8.98 -7.94
C PHE A 226 6.71 -9.09 -7.22
N ARG A 227 6.05 -7.96 -6.92
CA ARG A 227 4.69 -7.97 -6.35
C ARG A 227 3.70 -8.65 -7.27
N GLU A 228 3.79 -8.37 -8.57
CA GLU A 228 2.96 -9.02 -9.57
C GLU A 228 3.22 -10.52 -9.61
N PHE A 229 4.48 -10.94 -9.74
CA PHE A 229 4.88 -12.35 -9.66
C PHE A 229 4.32 -13.01 -8.38
N TRP A 230 4.54 -12.40 -7.22
CA TRP A 230 4.11 -12.94 -5.94
C TRP A 230 2.58 -13.06 -5.84
N SER A 231 1.83 -12.12 -6.42
CA SER A 231 0.36 -12.17 -6.43
C SER A 231 -0.21 -13.35 -7.24
N PHE A 232 0.55 -13.89 -8.19
CA PHE A 232 0.13 -15.04 -9.00
C PHE A 232 0.73 -16.37 -8.53
N HIS A 233 1.93 -16.34 -7.95
CA HIS A 233 2.71 -17.55 -7.65
C HIS A 233 2.93 -17.81 -6.16
N GLY A 234 2.79 -16.79 -5.30
CA GLY A 234 3.15 -16.86 -3.88
C GLY A 234 2.37 -17.90 -3.10
N GLU A 235 1.04 -18.00 -3.31
CA GLU A 235 0.20 -18.97 -2.59
C GLU A 235 0.61 -20.41 -2.89
N ALA A 236 0.85 -20.74 -4.17
CA ALA A 236 1.28 -22.07 -4.58
C ALA A 236 2.67 -22.41 -4.03
N LEU A 237 3.58 -21.44 -3.99
CA LEU A 237 4.94 -21.61 -3.49
C LEU A 237 4.94 -21.86 -1.98
N VAL A 238 4.16 -21.09 -1.22
CA VAL A 238 3.95 -21.30 0.22
C VAL A 238 3.33 -22.67 0.48
N ALA A 239 2.23 -23.01 -0.19
CA ALA A 239 1.53 -24.29 -0.02
C ALA A 239 2.45 -25.49 -0.29
N LYS A 240 3.19 -25.47 -1.40
CA LYS A 240 4.16 -26.52 -1.75
C LYS A 240 5.27 -26.64 -0.70
N SER A 241 5.75 -25.53 -0.16
CA SER A 241 6.84 -25.52 0.81
C SER A 241 6.40 -26.08 2.17
N VAL A 242 5.17 -25.74 2.60
CA VAL A 242 4.56 -26.31 3.82
C VAL A 242 4.38 -27.82 3.69
N GLN A 243 3.85 -28.29 2.56
CA GLN A 243 3.68 -29.71 2.27
C GLN A 243 5.03 -30.44 2.23
N THR A 244 6.03 -29.89 1.55
CA THR A 244 7.37 -30.49 1.44
C THR A 244 8.06 -30.60 2.80
N ALA A 245 7.83 -29.64 3.69
CA ALA A 245 8.35 -29.66 5.05
C ALA A 245 7.52 -30.54 6.01
N ASN A 246 6.46 -31.19 5.53
CA ASN A 246 5.53 -32.01 6.31
C ASN A 246 4.93 -31.24 7.51
N LEU A 247 4.65 -29.95 7.32
CA LEU A 247 4.13 -29.06 8.37
C LEU A 247 2.60 -28.90 8.30
N GLU A 248 1.86 -29.93 7.91
CA GLU A 248 0.39 -29.86 7.74
C GLU A 248 -0.39 -30.03 9.07
N ALA A 249 0.31 -30.10 10.20
CA ALA A 249 -0.24 -30.47 11.51
C ALA A 249 0.27 -29.61 12.68
N TRP A 250 0.43 -28.28 12.49
CA TRP A 250 0.52 -27.36 13.64
C TRP A 250 -0.89 -27.00 14.14
N ASP A 251 -1.00 -26.25 15.25
CA ASP A 251 -2.29 -25.87 15.85
C ASP A 251 -3.20 -25.17 14.82
N ARG A 252 -4.16 -25.92 14.26
CA ARG A 252 -4.99 -25.47 13.14
C ARG A 252 -5.95 -24.33 13.49
N ARG A 253 -6.09 -23.98 14.76
CA ARG A 253 -6.98 -22.89 15.20
C ARG A 253 -6.55 -21.53 14.62
N SER A 254 -5.26 -21.37 14.32
CA SER A 254 -4.69 -20.11 13.79
C SER A 254 -4.12 -20.25 12.37
N GLU A 255 -4.31 -21.39 11.70
CA GLU A 255 -3.63 -21.74 10.45
C GLU A 255 -3.77 -20.67 9.35
N GLU A 256 -4.97 -20.13 9.13
CA GLU A 256 -5.19 -19.07 8.13
C GLU A 256 -4.38 -17.80 8.45
N ARG A 257 -4.29 -17.44 9.73
CA ARG A 257 -3.54 -16.26 10.18
C ARG A 257 -2.03 -16.48 10.10
N ASP A 258 -1.57 -17.68 10.43
CA ASP A 258 -0.16 -18.06 10.41
C ASP A 258 0.35 -18.13 8.96
N LEU A 259 -0.44 -18.72 8.05
CA LEU A 259 -0.13 -18.75 6.61
C LEU A 259 -0.17 -17.36 5.98
N ALA A 260 -1.11 -16.49 6.37
CA ALA A 260 -1.11 -15.09 5.92
C ALA A 260 0.14 -14.34 6.43
N SER A 261 0.54 -14.56 7.68
CA SER A 261 1.75 -13.97 8.25
C SER A 261 3.01 -14.46 7.53
N LEU A 262 3.09 -15.76 7.23
CA LEU A 262 4.17 -16.35 6.43
C LEU A 262 4.24 -15.75 5.04
N PHE A 263 3.11 -15.68 4.34
CA PHE A 263 3.02 -15.10 3.00
C PHE A 263 3.51 -13.65 2.98
N CYS A 264 3.07 -12.84 3.94
CA CYS A 264 3.49 -11.45 4.06
C CYS A 264 4.96 -11.30 4.47
N GLU A 265 5.47 -12.09 5.43
CA GLU A 265 6.87 -12.05 5.89
C GLU A 265 7.83 -12.40 4.74
N VAL A 266 7.53 -13.48 3.98
CA VAL A 266 8.32 -13.88 2.81
C VAL A 266 8.33 -12.80 1.74
N MET A 267 7.17 -12.28 1.36
CA MET A 267 7.07 -11.22 0.35
C MET A 267 7.89 -9.99 0.76
N ASN A 268 7.72 -9.56 2.01
CA ASN A 268 8.38 -8.38 2.53
C ASN A 268 9.91 -8.53 2.57
N SER A 269 10.40 -9.69 3.01
CA SER A 269 11.83 -9.98 3.04
C SER A 269 12.42 -10.13 1.63
N ALA A 270 11.69 -10.73 0.68
CA ALA A 270 12.13 -10.80 -0.71
C ALA A 270 12.23 -9.40 -1.34
N ILE A 271 11.25 -8.52 -1.09
CA ILE A 271 11.30 -7.11 -1.53
C ILE A 271 12.49 -6.39 -0.92
N ASP A 272 12.80 -6.59 0.36
CA ASP A 272 13.99 -5.99 0.99
C ASP A 272 15.27 -6.44 0.29
N GLN A 273 15.41 -7.73 -0.03
CA GLN A 273 16.59 -8.24 -0.74
C GLN A 273 16.71 -7.68 -2.16
N ILE A 274 15.60 -7.56 -2.89
CA ILE A 274 15.58 -6.92 -4.22
C ILE A 274 16.01 -5.45 -4.09
N PHE A 275 15.47 -4.74 -3.10
CA PHE A 275 15.80 -3.34 -2.88
C PHE A 275 17.28 -3.10 -2.55
N GLU A 276 17.87 -3.94 -1.70
CA GLU A 276 19.30 -3.83 -1.37
C GLU A 276 20.19 -4.12 -2.59
N ARG A 277 19.82 -5.05 -3.48
CA ARG A 277 20.52 -5.24 -4.76
C ARG A 277 20.47 -3.99 -5.65
N LEU A 278 19.34 -3.29 -5.68
CA LEU A 278 19.15 -2.05 -6.45
C LEU A 278 19.91 -0.83 -5.90
N LYS A 279 20.27 -0.85 -4.60
CA LYS A 279 21.13 0.17 -3.99
C LYS A 279 22.61 -0.01 -4.29
N LEU A 280 23.05 -1.27 -4.42
CA LEU A 280 24.44 -1.63 -4.67
C LEU A 280 24.85 -1.49 -6.15
N GLY A 281 23.87 -1.34 -7.06
CA GLY A 281 24.07 -1.04 -8.48
C GLY A 281 23.73 0.39 -8.86
#